data_AF-A0A2D9WPL5-F1
#
_entry.id   AF-A0A2D9WPL5-F1
#
_cell.length_a   1.000
_cell.length_b   1.000
_cell.length_c   1.000
_cell.angle_alpha   90.00
_cell.angle_beta   90.00
_cell.angle_gamma   90.00
#
_symmetry.space_group_name_H-M   'P 1'
#
loop_
_entity.id
_entity.type
_entity.pdbx_description
1 polymer ?
#
loop_
_entity_poly.entity_id
_entity_poly.type
_entity_poly.pdbx_seq_one_letter_code
_entity_poly.pdbx_strand_id
1 'polypeptide(L)'
;MKKDSHAPRFLDELRKVPIVQVACEKSGISRNTVYRWLKEDKEFAKEYAEAETAGIEFVNDMSESQLLQLIKDRKFSAIRLWLTSNHKRFATKPLKRQGEKNTELSDDQKDTIKQALEYANLIKPDHE
;
A
#
# COMPACT_ATOMS: atom_id res chain seq x y z
N MET A 1 -23.40 1.94 23.67
CA MET A 1 -23.13 0.59 23.12
C MET A 1 -21.85 0.08 23.77
N LYS A 2 -21.84 -1.12 24.36
CA LYS A 2 -20.64 -1.62 25.07
C LYS A 2 -19.58 -2.05 24.05
N LYS A 3 -18.44 -1.33 24.04
CA LYS A 3 -17.31 -1.54 23.13
C LYS A 3 -16.75 -2.96 23.23
N ASP A 4 -16.68 -3.51 24.44
CA ASP A 4 -16.01 -4.79 24.76
C ASP A 4 -16.52 -6.00 23.99
N SER A 5 -17.78 -5.99 23.52
CA SER A 5 -18.35 -7.13 22.80
C SER A 5 -18.24 -7.00 21.28
N HIS A 6 -18.24 -5.77 20.74
CA HIS A 6 -18.38 -5.54 19.31
C HIS A 6 -17.04 -5.23 18.64
N ALA A 7 -16.10 -4.62 19.38
CA ALA A 7 -14.75 -4.33 18.86
C ALA A 7 -14.00 -5.61 18.45
N PRO A 8 -13.93 -6.68 19.26
CA PRO A 8 -13.23 -7.92 18.86
C PRO A 8 -13.86 -8.56 17.61
N ARG A 9 -15.20 -8.63 17.57
CA ARG A 9 -15.94 -9.18 16.42
C ARG A 9 -15.71 -8.40 15.14
N PHE A 10 -15.65 -7.07 15.25
CA PHE A 10 -15.33 -6.20 14.12
C PHE A 10 -13.92 -6.46 13.59
N LEU A 11 -12.93 -6.56 14.48
CA LEU A 11 -11.55 -6.84 14.10
C LEU A 11 -11.41 -8.22 13.45
N ASP A 12 -12.12 -9.24 13.95
CA ASP A 12 -12.12 -10.58 13.36
C ASP A 12 -12.74 -10.61 11.96
N GLU A 13 -13.80 -9.83 11.70
CA GLU A 13 -14.35 -9.72 10.36
C GLU A 13 -13.46 -8.90 9.42
N LEU A 14 -12.78 -7.88 9.94
CA LEU A 14 -11.83 -7.06 9.18
C LEU A 14 -10.61 -7.88 8.73
N ARG A 15 -10.13 -8.81 9.58
CA ARG A 15 -9.06 -9.78 9.24
C ARG A 15 -9.41 -10.73 8.10
N LYS A 16 -10.71 -10.95 7.83
CA LYS A 16 -11.16 -11.82 6.74
C LYS A 16 -11.41 -11.04 5.46
N VAL A 17 -12.01 -9.86 5.59
CA VAL A 17 -12.32 -8.97 4.48
C VAL A 17 -12.03 -7.54 4.92
N PRO A 18 -10.97 -6.88 4.39
CA PRO A 18 -10.54 -5.54 4.79
C PRO A 18 -11.46 -4.45 4.20
N ILE A 19 -12.78 -4.64 4.29
CA ILE A 19 -13.81 -3.71 3.86
C ILE A 19 -14.59 -3.30 5.10
N VAL A 20 -14.33 -2.09 5.59
CA VAL A 20 -14.92 -1.56 6.83
C VAL A 20 -16.45 -1.66 6.85
N GLN A 21 -17.12 -1.37 5.73
CA GLN A 21 -18.57 -1.47 5.63
C GLN A 21 -19.08 -2.90 5.89
N VAL A 22 -18.43 -3.90 5.31
CA VAL A 22 -18.80 -5.32 5.48
C VAL A 22 -18.54 -5.78 6.91
N ALA A 23 -17.38 -5.41 7.48
CA ALA A 23 -17.06 -5.73 8.86
C ALA A 23 -18.05 -5.07 9.84
N CYS A 24 -18.47 -3.83 9.55
CA CYS A 24 -19.50 -3.11 10.32
C CYS A 24 -20.85 -3.82 10.28
N GLU A 25 -21.33 -4.21 9.09
CA GLU A 25 -22.60 -4.92 8.90
C GLU A 25 -22.61 -6.25 9.65
N LYS A 26 -21.54 -7.04 9.53
CA LYS A 26 -21.41 -8.33 10.19
C LYS A 26 -21.24 -8.25 11.70
N SER A 27 -20.77 -7.11 12.21
CA SER A 27 -20.54 -6.87 13.63
C SER A 27 -21.67 -6.08 14.30
N GLY A 28 -22.65 -5.64 13.53
CA GLY A 28 -23.80 -4.87 14.03
C GLY A 28 -23.42 -3.48 14.53
N ILE A 29 -22.39 -2.84 13.95
CA ILE A 29 -21.96 -1.49 14.32
C ILE A 29 -21.99 -0.55 13.13
N SER A 30 -22.10 0.75 13.39
CA SER A 30 -21.97 1.79 12.36
C SER A 30 -20.52 2.18 12.13
N ARG A 31 -20.18 2.61 10.91
CA ARG A 31 -18.86 3.18 10.57
C ARG A 31 -18.47 4.32 11.49
N ASN A 32 -19.42 5.19 11.86
CA ASN A 32 -19.19 6.30 12.81
C ASN A 32 -18.68 5.80 14.17
N THR A 33 -19.13 4.63 14.62
CA THR A 33 -18.68 4.04 15.89
C THR A 33 -17.22 3.60 15.79
N VAL A 34 -16.85 2.96 14.68
CA VAL A 34 -15.46 2.56 14.41
C VAL A 34 -14.55 3.77 14.32
N TYR A 35 -14.92 4.79 13.53
CA TYR A 35 -14.11 6.01 13.39
C TYR A 35 -13.95 6.77 14.70
N ARG A 36 -14.97 6.77 15.56
CA ARG A 36 -14.86 7.30 16.91
C ARG A 36 -13.85 6.51 17.74
N TRP A 37 -13.91 5.18 17.72
CA TRP A 37 -12.96 4.34 18.45
C TRP A 37 -11.53 4.51 17.96
N LEU A 38 -11.30 4.65 16.65
CA LEU A 38 -9.98 4.95 16.09
C LEU A 38 -9.39 6.27 16.61
N LYS A 39 -10.25 7.26 16.91
CA LYS A 39 -9.82 8.56 17.44
C LYS A 39 -9.62 8.54 18.96
N GLU A 40 -10.51 7.87 19.67
CA GLU A 40 -10.58 7.90 21.14
C GLU A 40 -9.71 6.83 21.81
N ASP A 41 -9.42 5.72 21.12
CA ASP A 41 -8.63 4.62 21.66
C ASP A 41 -7.46 4.24 20.74
N LYS A 42 -6.25 4.48 21.25
CA LYS A 42 -5.00 4.15 20.56
C LYS A 42 -4.74 2.65 20.47
N GLU A 43 -5.19 1.86 21.44
CA GLU A 43 -5.02 0.41 21.44
C GLU A 43 -5.87 -0.21 20.34
N PHE A 44 -7.17 0.14 20.29
CA PHE A 44 -8.04 -0.26 19.19
C PHE A 44 -7.52 0.21 17.82
N ALA A 45 -6.95 1.41 17.71
CA ALA A 45 -6.36 1.88 16.45
C ALA A 45 -5.18 1.03 15.98
N LYS A 46 -4.35 0.56 16.92
CA LYS A 46 -3.26 -0.37 16.62
C LYS A 46 -3.80 -1.74 16.17
N GLU A 47 -4.74 -2.31 16.93
CA GLU A 47 -5.36 -3.60 16.59
C GLU A 47 -6.09 -3.53 15.24
N TYR A 48 -6.72 -2.38 14.93
CA TYR A 48 -7.35 -2.13 13.63
C TYR A 48 -6.33 -2.21 12.50
N ALA A 49 -5.19 -1.53 12.63
CA ALA A 49 -4.17 -1.53 11.58
C ALA A 49 -3.57 -2.94 11.37
N GLU A 50 -3.38 -3.69 12.46
CA GLU A 50 -2.96 -5.10 12.40
C GLU A 50 -4.01 -5.97 11.71
N ALA A 51 -5.29 -5.80 12.06
CA ALA A 51 -6.39 -6.53 11.45
C ALA A 51 -6.58 -6.20 9.96
N GLU A 52 -6.43 -4.94 9.58
CA GLU A 52 -6.50 -4.48 8.19
C GLU A 52 -5.36 -5.06 7.36
N THR A 53 -4.13 -5.04 7.89
CA THR A 53 -2.96 -5.64 7.23
C THR A 53 -3.17 -7.13 7.00
N ALA A 54 -3.58 -7.87 8.05
CA ALA A 54 -3.87 -9.30 7.94
C ALA A 54 -5.00 -9.60 6.92
N GLY A 55 -6.03 -8.74 6.88
CA GLY A 55 -7.10 -8.87 5.89
C GLY A 55 -6.64 -8.63 4.45
N ILE A 56 -5.73 -7.68 4.23
CA ILE A 56 -5.13 -7.43 2.92
C ILE A 56 -4.29 -8.64 2.49
N GLU A 57 -3.44 -9.18 3.37
CA GLU A 57 -2.64 -10.38 3.09
C GLU A 57 -3.52 -11.57 2.74
N PHE A 58 -4.58 -11.82 3.52
CA PHE A 58 -5.52 -12.90 3.25
C PHE A 58 -6.21 -12.77 1.88
N VAL A 59 -6.65 -11.55 1.52
CA VAL A 59 -7.26 -11.30 0.20
C VAL A 59 -6.24 -11.44 -0.93
N ASN A 60 -4.97 -11.08 -0.71
CA ASN A 60 -3.90 -11.28 -1.69
C ASN A 60 -3.70 -12.77 -1.95
N ASP A 61 -3.56 -13.61 -0.91
CA ASP A 61 -3.42 -15.07 -1.05
C ASP A 61 -4.59 -15.68 -1.83
N MET A 62 -5.82 -15.26 -1.50
CA MET A 62 -7.00 -15.68 -2.25
C MET A 62 -6.96 -15.23 -3.71
N SER A 63 -6.54 -14.00 -3.97
CA SER A 63 -6.46 -13.43 -5.31
C SER A 63 -5.39 -14.14 -6.15
N GLU A 64 -4.28 -14.54 -5.56
CA GLU A 64 -3.23 -15.33 -6.22
C GLU A 64 -3.77 -16.72 -6.62
N SER A 65 -4.49 -17.39 -5.73
CA SER A 65 -5.15 -18.66 -6.05
C SER A 65 -6.14 -18.51 -7.21
N GLN A 66 -6.95 -17.45 -7.20
CA GLN A 66 -7.88 -17.15 -8.29
C GLN A 66 -7.16 -16.81 -9.60
N LEU A 67 -6.04 -16.09 -9.54
CA LEU A 67 -5.22 -15.79 -10.71
C LEU A 67 -4.72 -17.08 -11.38
N LEU A 68 -4.27 -18.07 -10.59
CA LEU A 68 -3.84 -19.37 -11.10
C LEU A 68 -4.99 -20.13 -11.78
N GLN A 69 -6.20 -20.08 -11.21
CA GLN A 69 -7.39 -20.67 -11.83
C GLN A 69 -7.71 -20.01 -13.19
N LEU A 70 -7.66 -18.68 -13.26
CA LEU A 70 -7.88 -17.95 -14.52
C LEU A 70 -6.80 -18.27 -15.58
N ILE A 71 -5.55 -18.49 -15.16
CA ILE A 71 -4.48 -18.96 -16.05
C ILE A 71 -4.80 -20.37 -16.58
N LYS A 72 -5.25 -21.28 -15.71
CA LYS A 72 -5.69 -22.64 -16.11
C LYS A 72 -6.84 -22.59 -17.11
N ASP A 73 -7.76 -21.64 -16.93
CA ASP A 73 -8.89 -21.37 -17.82
C ASP A 73 -8.50 -20.59 -19.10
N ARG A 74 -7.19 -20.43 -19.35
CA ARG A 74 -6.61 -19.80 -20.55
C ARG A 74 -7.05 -18.34 -20.74
N LYS A 75 -7.37 -17.64 -19.66
CA LYS A 75 -7.72 -16.22 -19.71
C LYS A 75 -6.48 -15.39 -20.02
N PHE A 76 -6.43 -14.80 -21.21
CA PHE A 76 -5.27 -14.04 -21.68
C PHE A 76 -4.87 -12.89 -20.74
N SER A 77 -5.84 -12.19 -20.16
CA SER A 77 -5.58 -11.10 -19.20
C SER A 77 -4.79 -11.56 -17.97
N ALA A 78 -5.16 -12.72 -17.40
CA ALA A 78 -4.47 -13.32 -16.25
C ALA A 78 -3.05 -13.79 -16.62
N ILE A 79 -2.91 -14.47 -17.77
CA ILE A 79 -1.60 -14.90 -18.30
C ILE A 79 -0.69 -13.70 -18.53
N ARG A 80 -1.22 -12.64 -19.16
CA ARG A 80 -0.47 -11.40 -19.41
C ARG A 80 -0.01 -10.78 -18.10
N LEU A 81 -0.91 -10.59 -17.14
CA LEU A 81 -0.58 -10.00 -15.83
C LEU A 81 0.56 -10.77 -15.15
N TRP A 82 0.47 -12.11 -15.12
CA TRP A 82 1.50 -12.95 -14.53
C TRP A 82 2.86 -12.79 -15.23
N LEU A 83 2.88 -12.89 -16.57
CA LEU A 83 4.12 -12.79 -17.34
C LEU A 83 4.76 -11.40 -17.25
N THR A 84 3.97 -10.33 -17.27
CA THR A 84 4.49 -8.97 -17.17
C THR A 84 5.14 -8.69 -15.81
N SER A 85 4.66 -9.33 -14.74
CA SER A 85 5.16 -9.13 -13.39
C SER A 85 6.33 -10.06 -13.04
N ASN A 86 6.31 -11.31 -13.55
CA ASN A 86 7.25 -12.35 -13.11
C ASN A 86 8.33 -12.70 -14.14
N HIS A 87 8.24 -12.20 -15.38
CA HIS A 87 9.18 -12.57 -16.43
C HIS A 87 9.75 -11.35 -17.16
N LYS A 88 11.06 -11.08 -16.96
CA LYS A 88 11.77 -9.90 -17.51
C LYS A 88 11.54 -9.64 -19.00
N ARG A 89 11.49 -10.70 -19.83
CA ARG A 89 11.19 -10.60 -21.28
C ARG A 89 9.84 -9.92 -21.60
N PHE A 90 8.86 -10.05 -20.72
CA PHE A 90 7.52 -9.49 -20.86
C PHE A 90 7.29 -8.29 -19.94
N ALA A 91 8.30 -7.90 -19.15
CA ALA A 91 8.20 -6.75 -18.27
C ALA A 91 7.84 -5.51 -19.10
N THR A 92 6.75 -4.85 -18.71
CA THR A 92 6.33 -3.62 -19.35
C THR A 92 7.43 -2.59 -19.09
N LYS A 93 8.09 -2.12 -20.16
CA LYS A 93 9.02 -1.00 -20.02
C LYS A 93 8.25 0.16 -19.39
N PRO A 94 8.77 0.82 -18.34
CA PRO A 94 8.12 2.00 -17.82
C PRO A 94 7.92 2.96 -18.99
N LEU A 95 6.71 3.50 -19.10
CA LEU A 95 6.44 4.58 -20.04
C LEU A 95 7.42 5.70 -19.69
N LYS A 96 8.47 5.89 -20.49
CA LYS A 96 9.25 7.13 -20.43
C LYS A 96 8.23 8.24 -20.71
N ARG A 97 7.97 9.10 -19.72
CA ARG A 97 7.23 10.34 -19.98
C ARG A 97 7.97 11.02 -21.14
N GLN A 98 7.35 11.10 -22.31
CA GLN A 98 7.84 11.97 -23.38
C GLN A 98 7.66 13.40 -22.86
N GLY A 99 8.67 13.93 -22.17
CA GLY A 99 8.54 15.20 -21.47
C GLY A 99 9.76 15.67 -20.68
N GLU A 100 10.75 14.83 -20.40
CA GLU A 100 12.02 15.33 -19.85
C GLU A 100 12.98 15.56 -21.01
N LYS A 101 12.96 16.79 -21.54
CA LYS A 101 14.18 17.33 -22.15
C LYS A 101 15.26 17.17 -21.08
N ASN A 102 16.39 16.58 -21.45
CA ASN A 102 17.63 16.67 -20.67
C ASN A 102 18.00 18.15 -20.61
N THR A 103 17.36 18.92 -19.74
CA THR A 103 17.82 20.25 -19.37
C THR A 103 18.98 19.99 -18.43
N GLU A 104 20.19 20.34 -18.88
CA GLU A 104 21.32 20.47 -17.97
C GLU A 104 20.86 21.27 -16.75
N LEU A 105 21.24 20.81 -15.56
CA LEU A 105 20.91 21.50 -14.32
C LEU A 105 21.36 22.96 -14.44
N SER A 106 20.47 23.90 -14.11
CA SER A 106 20.87 25.30 -13.96
C SER A 106 21.98 25.38 -12.91
N ASP A 107 22.86 26.37 -13.02
CA ASP A 107 23.97 26.53 -12.07
C ASP A 107 23.46 26.70 -10.62
N ASP A 108 22.33 27.38 -10.42
CA ASP A 108 21.66 27.48 -9.11
C ASP A 108 21.21 26.12 -8.55
N GLN A 109 20.78 25.19 -9.41
CA GLN A 109 20.37 23.86 -8.99
C GLN A 109 21.58 23.00 -8.61
N LYS A 110 22.71 23.17 -9.32
CA LYS A 110 23.97 22.50 -8.97
C LYS A 110 24.48 22.98 -7.61
N ASP A 111 24.40 24.28 -7.33
CA ASP A 111 24.81 24.85 -6.06
C ASP A 111 23.93 24.37 -4.91
N THR A 112 22.61 24.31 -5.12
CA THR A 112 21.67 23.77 -4.12
C THR A 112 21.96 22.29 -3.81
N ILE A 113 22.26 21.50 -4.83
CA ILE A 113 22.63 20.09 -4.66
C ILE A 113 23.98 19.95 -3.95
N LYS A 114 24.96 20.81 -4.29
CA LYS A 114 26.27 20.83 -3.64
C LYS A 114 26.13 21.13 -2.13
N GLN A 115 25.38 22.17 -1.77
CA GLN A 115 25.09 22.50 -0.37
C GLN A 115 24.39 21.34 0.35
N ALA A 116 23.38 20.72 -0.27
CA ALA A 116 22.69 19.58 0.32
C ALA A 116 23.63 18.37 0.56
N LEU A 117 24.59 18.13 -0.34
CA LEU A 117 25.58 17.07 -0.22
C LEU A 117 26.63 17.36 0.86
N GLU A 118 27.01 18.63 1.02
CA GLU A 118 27.85 19.10 2.13
C GLU A 118 27.14 18.93 3.48
N TYR A 119 25.87 19.34 3.60
CA TYR A 119 25.07 19.13 4.81
C TYR A 119 24.87 17.64 5.14
N ALA A 120 24.83 16.78 4.11
CA ALA A 120 24.77 15.33 4.28
C ALA A 120 26.13 14.69 4.60
N ASN A 121 27.23 15.47 4.72
CA ASN A 121 28.61 15.01 4.91
C ASN A 121 29.08 13.99 3.85
N LEU A 122 28.51 14.04 2.64
CA LEU A 122 28.90 13.16 1.54
C LEU A 122 30.07 13.73 0.72
N ILE A 123 30.38 15.02 0.91
CA ILE A 123 31.47 15.76 0.28
C ILE A 123 32.12 16.66 1.35
N LYS A 124 33.44 16.89 1.27
CA LYS A 124 34.14 17.81 2.18
C LYS A 124 33.76 19.26 1.86
N PRO A 125 33.54 20.13 2.86
CA PRO A 125 33.24 21.53 2.61
C PRO A 125 34.46 22.24 1.97
N ASP A 126 34.24 22.95 0.86
CA ASP A 126 35.25 23.70 0.09
C ASP A 126 35.69 25.01 0.77
N HIS A 127 35.66 25.09 2.10
CA HIS A 127 36.11 26.30 2.81
C HIS A 127 37.62 26.26 3.10
N GLU A 128 38.42 26.72 2.14
CA GLU A 128 39.68 27.46 2.36
C GLU A 128 39.54 28.90 1.83
#